data_AF-A0A2V3DT90-F1
#
_entry.id   AF-A0A2V3DT90-F1
#
_cell.length_a   1.000
_cell.length_b   1.000
_cell.length_c   1.000
_cell.angle_alpha   90.00
_cell.angle_beta   90.00
_cell.angle_gamma   90.00
#
_symmetry.space_group_name_H-M   'P 1'
#
loop_
_entity.id
_entity.type
_entity.pdbx_description
1 polymer ?
#
loop_
_entity_poly.entity_id
_entity_poly.type
_entity_poly.pdbx_seq_one_letter_code
_entity_poly.pdbx_strand_id
1 'polypeptide(L)'
;MTTPAKAQTSQKPVLVVDYGAQYAQLIARRVREANVYSEIVPHTYTTAQLLAKNPAAIILSGGPSSVYAEGAPSVGADLFEAGIPVLGICYGFQAMAAALGGTVAETGAREYGSTEVNLVGEDRSILSATGASQTTWMSHGDSVQQAPEGFDVLATSAGAPVAAFANEEKCLFGVQWHPEVKHSEFGQTVLENFLFNGAKLEKNWTATSILDEQVALIRKQIGSAKVLCGLSGGVDSAVAAALVQRAVGDQLTCVFVNHGLLRQGEAEQVELDFVASTGAKLYVANEQDRFLNALAGVSDPETKRKIIGREFIRAFEEAERAIMAEAALDGEEIKFLVQGTLYPDVVESGGGEGAANIKSHHNVGGLPEDLRFELVEPLRALFKDEVRAVGAELGLPAEIVGRQPFPGPGLGIRIVGEITGERLELLRKADAIARAELTAAGLDNEVWQMPVVLLADVRSVGVMGDGRTYGHPIVLRPVSSEDAMTADWSRLPYDLLAKISNRITNEVEGVNRVVLDVTSKPPGTIEWE
;
A
#
# COMPACT_ATOMS: atom_id res chain seq x y z
N MET A 1 25.07 -5.46 13.95
CA MET A 1 25.61 -4.41 13.06
C MET A 1 24.87 -4.54 11.75
N THR A 2 23.89 -3.67 11.52
CA THR A 2 23.08 -3.69 10.29
C THR A 2 23.98 -3.30 9.12
N THR A 3 24.15 -4.23 8.19
CA THR A 3 24.78 -4.00 6.90
C THR A 3 24.16 -2.74 6.26
N PRO A 4 24.95 -1.80 5.70
CA PRO A 4 24.37 -0.66 5.01
C PRO A 4 23.41 -1.18 3.94
N ALA A 5 22.19 -0.64 3.92
CA ALA A 5 21.19 -1.00 2.92
C ALA A 5 21.82 -0.79 1.54
N LYS A 6 21.95 -1.87 0.76
CA LYS A 6 22.40 -1.77 -0.63
C LYS A 6 21.44 -0.82 -1.36
N ALA A 7 21.99 0.04 -2.22
CA ALA A 7 21.18 0.96 -3.03
C ALA A 7 20.09 0.18 -3.78
N GLN A 8 18.83 0.55 -3.55
CA GLN A 8 17.64 -0.16 -4.07
C GLN A 8 17.24 0.31 -5.47
N THR A 9 17.77 1.46 -5.87
CA THR A 9 17.71 2.03 -7.22
C THR A 9 18.92 2.96 -7.41
N SER A 10 19.29 3.21 -8.66
CA SER A 10 20.28 4.15 -9.14
C SER A 10 19.69 5.54 -9.42
N GLN A 11 18.36 5.69 -9.38
CA GLN A 11 17.68 6.96 -9.58
C GLN A 11 17.83 7.89 -8.37
N LYS A 12 17.98 9.19 -8.64
CA LYS A 12 18.01 10.22 -7.60
C LYS A 12 16.59 10.45 -7.07
N PRO A 13 16.35 10.36 -5.75
CA PRO A 13 15.01 10.51 -5.21
C PRO A 13 14.57 11.98 -5.13
N VAL A 14 13.28 12.20 -5.27
CA VAL A 14 12.60 13.33 -4.62
C VAL A 14 12.39 12.96 -3.14
N LEU A 15 13.03 13.69 -2.23
CA LEU A 15 12.86 13.42 -0.80
C LEU A 15 11.62 14.12 -0.28
N VAL A 16 10.72 13.37 0.35
CA VAL A 16 9.56 13.89 1.06
C VAL A 16 9.88 13.91 2.55
N VAL A 17 10.12 15.10 3.10
CA VAL A 17 10.41 15.29 4.52
C VAL A 17 9.09 15.26 5.29
N ASP A 18 8.92 14.25 6.14
CA ASP A 18 7.70 14.03 6.93
C ASP A 18 7.74 14.80 8.25
N TYR A 19 6.89 15.83 8.34
CA TYR A 19 6.66 16.65 9.54
C TYR A 19 5.52 16.13 10.43
N GLY A 20 5.10 14.88 10.25
CA GLY A 20 4.10 14.21 11.11
C GLY A 20 2.66 14.36 10.62
N ALA A 21 2.45 14.63 9.34
CA ALA A 21 1.13 14.60 8.74
C ALA A 21 0.84 13.23 8.10
N GLN A 22 -0.45 12.83 8.08
CA GLN A 22 -0.92 11.63 7.38
C GLN A 22 -0.62 11.65 5.86
N TYR A 23 -0.15 12.78 5.33
CA TYR A 23 -0.04 13.04 3.90
C TYR A 23 1.34 12.81 3.29
N ALA A 24 2.42 12.58 4.08
CA ALA A 24 3.76 12.35 3.51
C ALA A 24 3.78 11.14 2.57
N GLN A 25 3.06 10.06 2.91
CA GLN A 25 2.89 8.90 2.02
C GLN A 25 2.13 9.25 0.75
N LEU A 26 1.11 10.11 0.85
CA LEU A 26 0.32 10.54 -0.30
C LEU A 26 1.14 11.43 -1.24
N ILE A 27 1.95 12.36 -0.71
CA ILE A 27 2.89 13.18 -1.50
C ILE A 27 3.85 12.25 -2.25
N ALA A 28 4.51 11.33 -1.54
CA ALA A 28 5.45 10.39 -2.17
C ALA A 28 4.77 9.60 -3.30
N ARG A 29 3.54 9.13 -3.08
CA ARG A 29 2.74 8.45 -4.09
C ARG A 29 2.40 9.32 -5.29
N ARG A 30 1.97 10.57 -5.10
CA ARG A 30 1.69 11.51 -6.22
C ARG A 30 2.92 11.82 -7.06
N VAL A 31 4.10 11.85 -6.44
CA VAL A 31 5.38 11.96 -7.17
C VAL A 31 5.65 10.70 -8.02
N ARG A 32 5.36 9.50 -7.49
CA ARG A 32 5.45 8.25 -8.27
C ARG A 32 4.45 8.19 -9.42
N GLU A 33 3.22 8.67 -9.22
CA GLU A 33 2.19 8.77 -10.27
C GLU A 33 2.63 9.70 -11.40
N ALA A 34 3.47 10.70 -11.10
CA ALA A 34 4.12 11.54 -12.10
C ALA A 34 5.30 10.85 -12.82
N ASN A 35 5.62 9.60 -12.50
CA ASN A 35 6.76 8.82 -13.00
C ASN A 35 8.14 9.36 -12.56
N VAL A 36 8.24 9.80 -11.30
CA VAL A 36 9.51 10.21 -10.68
C VAL A 36 9.74 9.42 -9.38
N TYR A 37 10.96 8.94 -9.13
CA TYR A 37 11.29 8.22 -7.90
C TYR A 37 11.23 9.15 -6.67
N SER A 38 10.66 8.67 -5.57
CA SER A 38 10.50 9.43 -4.31
C SER A 38 10.80 8.58 -3.08
N GLU A 39 11.33 9.21 -2.03
CA GLU A 39 11.56 8.60 -0.72
C GLU A 39 11.10 9.51 0.42
N ILE A 40 10.38 8.96 1.39
CA ILE A 40 10.03 9.60 2.65
C ILE A 40 11.20 9.53 3.62
N VAL A 41 11.53 10.67 4.23
CA VAL A 41 12.58 10.81 5.25
C VAL A 41 12.03 11.58 6.46
N PRO A 42 12.51 11.29 7.68
CA PRO A 42 12.01 11.98 8.86
C PRO A 42 12.50 13.43 8.89
N HIS A 43 11.68 14.33 9.43
CA HIS A 43 12.05 15.74 9.65
C HIS A 43 13.27 15.97 10.55
N THR A 44 13.76 14.93 11.23
CA THR A 44 14.95 15.00 12.09
C THR A 44 16.26 14.93 11.31
N TYR A 45 16.22 14.66 10.00
CA TYR A 45 17.42 14.66 9.17
C TYR A 45 17.98 16.07 9.04
N THR A 46 19.28 16.19 9.31
CA THR A 46 20.05 17.40 9.01
C THR A 46 20.18 17.61 7.51
N THR A 47 20.46 18.85 7.08
CA THR A 47 20.78 19.16 5.68
C THR A 47 21.85 18.23 5.12
N ALA A 48 22.94 18.00 5.86
CA ALA A 48 24.00 17.09 5.42
C ALA A 48 23.51 15.65 5.17
N GLN A 49 22.58 15.14 6.00
CA GLN A 49 21.98 13.81 5.81
C GLN A 49 21.03 13.77 4.60
N LEU A 50 20.27 14.85 4.37
CA LEU A 50 19.44 14.98 3.17
C LEU A 50 20.31 14.99 1.90
N LEU A 51 21.36 15.81 1.89
CA LEU A 51 22.31 15.92 0.76
C LEU A 51 23.07 14.62 0.49
N ALA A 52 23.40 13.85 1.55
CA ALA A 52 24.07 12.57 1.41
C ALA A 52 23.25 11.52 0.62
N LYS A 53 21.93 11.69 0.55
CA LYS A 53 21.04 10.88 -0.30
C LYS A 53 21.05 11.31 -1.78
N ASN A 54 21.79 12.36 -2.14
CA ASN A 54 21.91 12.90 -3.50
C ASN A 54 20.54 13.14 -4.16
N PRO A 55 19.64 13.93 -3.52
CA PRO A 55 18.28 14.10 -3.99
C PRO A 55 18.21 14.91 -5.28
N ALA A 56 17.19 14.63 -6.09
CA ALA A 56 16.87 15.41 -7.28
C ALA A 56 16.05 16.67 -6.92
N ALA A 57 15.18 16.55 -5.92
CA ALA A 57 14.40 17.64 -5.34
C ALA A 57 13.97 17.28 -3.91
N ILE A 58 13.46 18.25 -3.16
CA ILE A 58 12.94 18.04 -1.79
C ILE A 58 11.53 18.60 -1.69
N ILE A 59 10.62 17.87 -1.04
CA ILE A 59 9.29 18.33 -0.68
C ILE A 59 9.17 18.31 0.84
N LEU A 60 8.87 19.46 1.43
CA LEU A 60 8.62 19.63 2.86
C LEU A 60 7.11 19.45 3.09
N SER A 61 6.71 18.38 3.77
CA SER A 61 5.28 18.05 3.96
C SER A 61 4.57 19.03 4.88
N GLY A 62 3.23 18.91 4.95
CA GLY A 62 2.46 19.48 6.04
C GLY A 62 2.76 18.81 7.39
N GLY A 63 2.25 19.40 8.46
CA GLY A 63 2.40 18.92 9.83
C GLY A 63 1.35 19.58 10.74
N PRO A 64 1.02 18.97 11.90
CA PRO A 64 -0.01 19.50 12.80
C PRO A 64 0.47 20.67 13.66
N SER A 65 1.78 20.92 13.73
CA SER A 65 2.39 21.92 14.60
C SER A 65 2.25 23.34 14.04
N SER A 66 2.24 24.33 14.94
CA SER A 66 2.55 25.72 14.60
C SER A 66 4.07 25.88 14.49
N VAL A 67 4.57 26.72 13.57
CA VAL A 67 6.01 26.89 13.34
C VAL A 67 6.73 27.49 14.56
N TYR A 68 6.01 28.25 15.39
CA TYR A 68 6.56 28.87 16.61
C TYR A 68 6.29 28.08 17.89
N ALA A 69 5.62 26.93 17.80
CA ALA A 69 5.39 26.10 18.97
C ALA A 69 6.72 25.56 19.52
N GLU A 70 6.82 25.44 20.85
CA GLU A 70 8.01 24.86 21.48
C GLU A 70 8.20 23.41 21.02
N GLY A 71 9.40 23.08 20.55
CA GLY A 71 9.71 21.76 19.99
C GLY A 71 9.16 21.50 18.59
N ALA A 72 8.59 22.51 17.92
CA ALA A 72 8.14 22.37 16.55
C ALA A 72 9.32 22.02 15.61
N PRO A 73 9.12 21.13 14.63
CA PRO A 73 10.15 20.80 13.65
C PRO A 73 10.66 22.02 12.89
N SER A 74 11.96 22.31 12.95
CA SER A 74 12.55 23.44 12.22
C SER A 74 13.39 22.96 11.03
N VAL A 75 13.54 23.85 10.04
CA VAL A 75 14.42 23.68 8.89
C VAL A 75 15.35 24.88 8.81
N GLY A 76 16.64 24.63 8.58
CA GLY A 76 17.65 25.68 8.49
C GLY A 76 17.69 26.33 7.11
N ALA A 77 18.14 27.58 7.05
CA ALA A 77 18.35 28.31 5.80
C ALA A 77 19.38 27.62 4.88
N ASP A 78 20.31 26.87 5.47
CA ASP A 78 21.35 26.10 4.77
C ASP A 78 20.78 25.08 3.77
N LEU A 79 19.58 24.53 4.03
CA LEU A 79 18.90 23.65 3.08
C LEU A 79 18.55 24.39 1.78
N PHE A 80 18.03 25.61 1.90
CA PHE A 80 17.58 26.43 0.77
C PHE A 80 18.76 27.09 0.02
N GLU A 81 19.93 27.15 0.65
CA GLU A 81 21.18 27.60 0.03
C GLU A 81 21.95 26.48 -0.68
N ALA A 82 21.55 25.22 -0.49
CA ALA A 82 22.23 24.06 -1.05
C ALA A 82 22.05 23.88 -2.58
N GLY A 83 21.20 24.70 -3.22
CA GLY A 83 20.98 24.68 -4.67
C GLY A 83 20.16 23.50 -5.18
N ILE A 84 19.33 22.89 -4.33
CA ILE A 84 18.39 21.83 -4.69
C ILE A 84 16.98 22.41 -4.76
N PRO A 85 16.16 22.07 -5.78
CA PRO A 85 14.76 22.51 -5.84
C PRO A 85 13.97 22.06 -4.61
N VAL A 86 13.23 22.98 -3.98
CA VAL A 86 12.41 22.69 -2.79
C VAL A 86 10.97 23.16 -2.96
N LEU A 87 10.01 22.30 -2.64
CA LEU A 87 8.60 22.64 -2.51
C LEU A 87 8.16 22.55 -1.04
N GLY A 88 7.63 23.63 -0.48
CA GLY A 88 6.95 23.63 0.82
C GLY A 88 5.45 23.43 0.69
N ILE A 89 4.86 22.55 1.49
CA ILE A 89 3.41 22.31 1.55
C ILE A 89 2.91 22.58 2.96
N CYS A 90 1.92 23.48 3.11
CA CYS A 90 1.30 23.83 4.39
C CYS A 90 2.34 24.18 5.48
N TYR A 91 2.58 23.29 6.46
CA TYR A 91 3.64 23.49 7.45
C TYR A 91 5.03 23.69 6.83
N GLY A 92 5.42 22.85 5.86
CA GLY A 92 6.70 22.97 5.16
C GLY A 92 6.84 24.30 4.41
N PHE A 93 5.74 24.84 3.90
CA PHE A 93 5.67 26.18 3.30
C PHE A 93 5.92 27.29 4.33
N GLN A 94 5.29 27.18 5.50
CA GLN A 94 5.47 28.14 6.59
C GLN A 94 6.88 28.06 7.19
N ALA A 95 7.42 26.85 7.36
CA ALA A 95 8.77 26.62 7.84
C ALA A 95 9.82 27.21 6.87
N MET A 96 9.63 27.03 5.56
CA MET A 96 10.45 27.68 4.52
C MET A 96 10.35 29.20 4.60
N ALA A 97 9.14 29.75 4.71
CA ALA A 97 8.93 31.19 4.81
C ALA A 97 9.66 31.77 6.04
N ALA A 98 9.49 31.16 7.21
CA ALA A 98 10.13 31.59 8.45
C ALA A 98 11.66 31.52 8.39
N ALA A 99 12.21 30.43 7.85
CA ALA A 99 13.66 30.23 7.71
C ALA A 99 14.32 31.24 6.76
N LEU A 100 13.57 31.78 5.79
CA LEU A 100 14.04 32.74 4.80
C LEU A 100 13.67 34.20 5.15
N GLY A 101 13.16 34.47 6.35
CA GLY A 101 12.86 35.82 6.83
C GLY A 101 11.49 36.38 6.40
N GLY A 102 10.58 35.54 5.91
CA GLY A 102 9.17 35.88 5.77
C GLY A 102 8.46 35.94 7.13
N THR A 103 7.20 36.41 7.13
CA THR A 103 6.38 36.49 8.36
C THR A 103 5.28 35.45 8.33
N VAL A 104 5.28 34.53 9.29
CA VAL A 104 4.16 33.62 9.57
C VAL A 104 3.40 34.16 10.78
N ALA A 105 2.07 34.12 10.78
CA ALA A 105 1.26 34.53 11.92
C ALA A 105 0.04 33.63 12.10
N GLU A 106 -0.42 33.50 13.35
CA GLU A 106 -1.71 32.90 13.68
C GLU A 106 -2.82 33.91 13.36
N THR A 107 -3.66 33.61 12.37
CA THR A 107 -4.69 34.54 11.90
C THR A 107 -5.97 34.50 12.73
N GLY A 108 -6.07 33.62 13.74
CA GLY A 108 -7.27 33.39 14.56
C GLY A 108 -8.46 32.77 13.81
N ALA A 109 -8.51 32.91 12.48
CA ALA A 109 -9.33 32.13 11.57
C ALA A 109 -8.57 30.87 11.16
N ARG A 110 -9.12 29.70 11.48
CA ARG A 110 -8.59 28.42 11.02
C ARG A 110 -9.27 28.05 9.71
N GLU A 111 -8.49 27.84 8.65
CA GLU A 111 -9.00 27.37 7.36
C GLU A 111 -8.82 25.85 7.30
N TYR A 112 -9.94 25.13 7.47
CA TYR A 112 -10.01 23.69 7.33
C TYR A 112 -11.00 23.31 6.24
N GLY A 113 -10.54 22.55 5.26
CA GLY A 113 -11.34 22.02 4.19
C GLY A 113 -11.34 22.86 2.92
N SER A 114 -12.42 22.72 2.15
CA SER A 114 -12.58 23.33 0.84
C SER A 114 -12.51 24.86 0.92
N THR A 115 -11.52 25.44 0.24
CA THR A 115 -11.23 26.88 0.27
C THR A 115 -10.92 27.38 -1.14
N GLU A 116 -11.54 28.49 -1.53
CA GLU A 116 -11.26 29.16 -2.80
C GLU A 116 -9.95 29.95 -2.71
N VAL A 117 -9.05 29.70 -3.65
CA VAL A 117 -7.77 30.40 -3.80
C VAL A 117 -7.79 31.16 -5.11
N ASN A 118 -7.40 32.44 -5.06
CA ASN A 118 -7.30 33.33 -6.20
C ASN A 118 -5.83 33.53 -6.58
N LEU A 119 -5.50 33.37 -7.86
CA LEU A 119 -4.14 33.63 -8.34
C LEU A 119 -3.89 35.14 -8.46
N VAL A 120 -2.63 35.52 -8.26
CA VAL A 120 -2.16 36.90 -8.44
C VAL A 120 -1.65 37.05 -9.87
N GLY A 121 -2.50 37.63 -10.73
CA GLY A 121 -2.20 37.79 -12.16
C GLY A 121 -2.55 36.55 -12.97
N GLU A 122 -1.78 36.28 -14.02
CA GLU A 122 -1.94 35.08 -14.86
C GLU A 122 -1.35 33.83 -14.19
N ASP A 123 -1.83 32.67 -14.60
CA ASP A 123 -1.32 31.39 -14.15
C ASP A 123 0.12 31.17 -14.64
N ARG A 124 1.04 30.91 -13.70
CA ARG A 124 2.47 30.80 -13.96
C ARG A 124 3.16 29.92 -12.93
N SER A 125 4.43 29.61 -13.17
CA SER A 125 5.26 28.83 -12.24
C SER A 125 4.59 27.48 -11.90
N ILE A 126 4.64 27.07 -10.63
CA ILE A 126 3.96 25.87 -10.10
C ILE A 126 2.44 25.91 -10.27
N LEU A 127 1.83 27.07 -10.54
CA LEU A 127 0.38 27.23 -10.74
C LEU A 127 -0.03 27.33 -12.22
N SER A 128 0.88 27.10 -13.16
CA SER A 128 0.56 27.11 -14.59
C SER A 128 -0.55 26.10 -14.92
N ALA A 129 -1.49 26.47 -15.79
CA ALA A 129 -2.65 25.68 -16.20
C ALA A 129 -3.65 25.35 -15.07
N THR A 130 -3.74 26.19 -14.04
CA THR A 130 -4.70 26.02 -12.93
C THR A 130 -5.84 27.06 -12.92
N GLY A 131 -5.89 27.95 -13.92
CA GLY A 131 -6.90 28.99 -14.03
C GLY A 131 -6.70 30.17 -13.07
N ALA A 132 -7.60 31.15 -13.10
CA ALA A 132 -7.49 32.37 -12.28
C ALA A 132 -7.90 32.16 -10.81
N SER A 133 -8.72 31.16 -10.53
CA SER A 133 -9.06 30.71 -9.19
C SER A 133 -9.27 29.20 -9.18
N GLN A 134 -9.14 28.58 -8.01
CA GLN A 134 -9.28 27.14 -7.84
C GLN A 134 -9.79 26.77 -6.44
N THR A 135 -10.46 25.62 -6.35
CA THR A 135 -10.84 25.04 -5.07
C THR A 135 -9.69 24.18 -4.53
N THR A 136 -9.26 24.48 -3.31
CA THR A 136 -8.13 23.82 -2.64
C THR A 136 -8.51 23.25 -1.28
N TRP A 137 -7.71 22.32 -0.77
CA TRP A 137 -7.87 21.78 0.58
C TRP A 137 -6.89 22.40 1.57
N MET A 138 -7.39 23.33 2.39
CA MET A 138 -6.62 23.97 3.45
C MET A 138 -6.68 23.16 4.74
N SER A 139 -5.59 23.17 5.51
CA SER A 139 -5.53 22.52 6.82
C SER A 139 -4.52 23.23 7.74
N HIS A 140 -4.77 24.49 8.06
CA HIS A 140 -3.82 25.31 8.83
C HIS A 140 -4.51 26.25 9.82
N GLY A 141 -3.82 26.52 10.93
CA GLY A 141 -4.13 27.60 11.87
C GLY A 141 -3.30 28.86 11.60
N ASP A 142 -2.03 28.67 11.24
CA ASP A 142 -1.10 29.74 10.87
C ASP A 142 -1.14 29.99 9.36
N SER A 143 -0.76 31.18 8.91
CA SER A 143 -0.55 31.45 7.49
C SER A 143 0.60 32.42 7.26
N VAL A 144 1.20 32.36 6.07
CA VAL A 144 2.24 33.30 5.66
C VAL A 144 1.59 34.66 5.36
N GLN A 145 1.99 35.68 6.13
CA GLN A 145 1.52 37.07 5.99
C GLN A 145 2.38 37.87 5.01
N GLN A 146 3.67 37.56 4.97
CA GLN A 146 4.63 38.22 4.09
C GLN A 146 5.60 37.18 3.54
N ALA A 147 5.71 37.13 2.22
CA ALA A 147 6.68 36.27 1.54
C ALA A 147 8.12 36.75 1.83
N PRO A 148 9.12 35.84 1.82
CA PRO A 148 10.52 36.22 1.93
C PRO A 148 10.94 37.17 0.81
N GLU A 149 12.01 37.95 1.03
CA GLU A 149 12.52 38.87 0.00
C GLU A 149 12.94 38.12 -1.27
N GLY A 150 12.57 38.66 -2.44
CA GLY A 150 12.86 38.06 -3.74
C GLY A 150 11.93 36.91 -4.14
N PHE A 151 10.85 36.68 -3.40
CA PHE A 151 9.79 35.75 -3.80
C PHE A 151 8.60 36.49 -4.41
N ASP A 152 8.07 35.90 -5.47
CA ASP A 152 6.84 36.32 -6.10
C ASP A 152 5.64 35.65 -5.43
N VAL A 153 4.67 36.44 -4.96
CA VAL A 153 3.38 35.90 -4.50
C VAL A 153 2.57 35.46 -5.71
N LEU A 154 2.12 34.22 -5.70
CA LEU A 154 1.40 33.60 -6.81
C LEU A 154 -0.10 33.47 -6.55
N ALA A 155 -0.52 33.38 -5.29
CA ALA A 155 -1.92 33.22 -4.94
C ALA A 155 -2.25 33.74 -3.54
N THR A 156 -3.54 34.02 -3.31
CA THR A 156 -4.11 34.51 -2.05
C THR A 156 -5.43 33.80 -1.74
N SER A 157 -5.76 33.62 -0.46
CA SER A 157 -7.10 33.23 0.02
C SER A 157 -7.68 34.31 0.93
N ALA A 158 -8.90 34.09 1.43
CA ALA A 158 -9.50 34.97 2.43
C ALA A 158 -8.72 35.00 3.74
N GLY A 159 -8.16 33.87 4.19
CA GLY A 159 -7.37 33.75 5.42
C GLY A 159 -5.84 33.80 5.26
N ALA A 160 -5.32 33.76 4.03
CA ALA A 160 -3.89 33.78 3.75
C ALA A 160 -3.55 34.77 2.62
N PRO A 161 -2.98 35.96 2.95
CA PRO A 161 -2.57 36.93 1.93
C PRO A 161 -1.40 36.41 1.08
N VAL A 162 -0.69 35.38 1.53
CA VAL A 162 0.28 34.62 0.75
C VAL A 162 -0.09 33.15 0.83
N ALA A 163 -0.90 32.68 -0.13
CA ALA A 163 -1.31 31.28 -0.23
C ALA A 163 -0.33 30.45 -1.08
N ALA A 164 0.44 31.08 -1.96
CA ALA A 164 1.54 30.46 -2.68
C ALA A 164 2.62 31.48 -3.05
N PHE A 165 3.87 31.05 -3.13
CA PHE A 165 4.97 31.86 -3.67
C PHE A 165 5.96 31.03 -4.51
N ALA A 166 6.78 31.72 -5.27
CA ALA A 166 7.92 31.13 -5.96
C ALA A 166 9.14 32.06 -6.00
N ASN A 167 10.33 31.46 -5.97
CA ASN A 167 11.59 32.05 -6.39
C ASN A 167 12.20 31.12 -7.45
N GLU A 168 11.99 31.47 -8.72
CA GLU A 168 12.43 30.67 -9.88
C GLU A 168 13.95 30.57 -10.00
N GLU A 169 14.68 31.62 -9.59
CA GLU A 169 16.14 31.64 -9.65
C GLU A 169 16.76 30.62 -8.69
N LYS A 170 16.18 30.49 -7.49
CA LYS A 170 16.62 29.54 -6.45
C LYS A 170 15.89 28.20 -6.51
N CYS A 171 14.92 28.04 -7.41
CA CYS A 171 14.02 26.88 -7.49
C CYS A 171 13.31 26.58 -6.16
N LEU A 172 12.84 27.62 -5.46
CA LEU A 172 12.14 27.50 -4.18
C LEU A 172 10.66 27.85 -4.35
N PHE A 173 9.79 26.95 -3.93
CA PHE A 173 8.37 27.02 -4.22
C PHE A 173 7.57 26.67 -2.97
N GLY A 174 6.33 27.16 -2.87
CA GLY A 174 5.45 26.65 -1.82
C GLY A 174 4.00 27.07 -1.93
N VAL A 175 3.16 26.24 -1.31
CA VAL A 175 1.71 26.37 -1.28
C VAL A 175 1.17 26.12 0.14
N GLN A 176 0.14 26.86 0.50
CA GLN A 176 -0.49 26.78 1.82
C GLN A 176 -1.50 25.62 1.94
N TRP A 177 -1.99 25.10 0.82
CA TRP A 177 -2.92 23.97 0.74
C TRP A 177 -2.20 22.65 0.48
N HIS A 178 -2.95 21.54 0.54
CA HIS A 178 -2.47 20.19 0.24
C HIS A 178 -2.74 19.79 -1.21
N PRO A 179 -1.78 19.91 -2.15
CA PRO A 179 -1.96 19.48 -3.54
C PRO A 179 -2.06 17.95 -3.71
N GLU A 180 -1.66 17.17 -2.72
CA GLU A 180 -1.64 15.70 -2.77
C GLU A 180 -3.02 15.05 -2.60
N VAL A 181 -3.99 15.77 -2.02
CA VAL A 181 -5.34 15.27 -1.79
C VAL A 181 -6.26 15.55 -2.97
N LYS A 182 -7.16 14.60 -3.28
CA LYS A 182 -8.13 14.71 -4.39
C LYS A 182 -9.08 15.90 -4.29
N HIS A 183 -9.26 16.47 -3.10
CA HIS A 183 -10.11 17.63 -2.88
C HIS A 183 -9.52 18.92 -3.46
N SER A 184 -8.21 18.96 -3.72
CA SER A 184 -7.56 20.07 -4.43
C SER A 184 -7.66 19.83 -5.94
N GLU A 185 -8.48 20.64 -6.62
CA GLU A 185 -8.88 20.44 -8.02
C GLU A 185 -7.70 20.24 -8.98
N PHE A 186 -6.67 21.07 -8.85
CA PHE A 186 -5.46 21.02 -9.68
C PHE A 186 -4.23 20.51 -8.92
N GLY A 187 -4.45 19.77 -7.82
CA GLY A 187 -3.38 19.33 -6.92
C GLY A 187 -2.24 18.58 -7.63
N GLN A 188 -2.58 17.58 -8.45
CA GLN A 188 -1.59 16.85 -9.24
C GLN A 188 -0.86 17.75 -10.25
N THR A 189 -1.56 18.72 -10.86
CA THR A 189 -0.95 19.67 -11.81
C THR A 189 0.12 20.52 -11.13
N VAL A 190 -0.12 20.97 -9.89
CA VAL A 190 0.86 21.74 -9.11
C VAL A 190 2.11 20.92 -8.82
N LEU A 191 1.94 19.66 -8.41
CA LEU A 191 3.07 18.75 -8.17
C LEU A 191 3.86 18.49 -9.46
N GLU A 192 3.20 18.24 -10.59
CA GLU A 192 3.85 18.03 -11.88
C GLU A 192 4.59 19.28 -12.36
N ASN A 193 4.01 20.48 -12.19
CA ASN A 193 4.70 21.73 -12.52
C ASN A 193 5.95 21.92 -11.67
N PHE A 194 5.90 21.61 -10.36
CA PHE A 194 7.11 21.62 -9.53
C PHE A 194 8.15 20.61 -10.04
N LEU A 195 7.77 19.37 -10.30
CA LEU A 195 8.70 18.31 -10.70
C LEU A 195 9.34 18.60 -12.08
N PHE A 196 8.57 19.04 -13.07
CA PHE A 196 9.05 19.14 -14.45
C PHE A 196 9.45 20.54 -14.87
N ASN A 197 8.78 21.58 -14.37
CA ASN A 197 9.10 22.96 -14.74
C ASN A 197 10.07 23.58 -13.73
N GLY A 198 9.82 23.40 -12.43
CA GLY A 198 10.66 23.92 -11.35
C GLY A 198 11.96 23.13 -11.17
N ALA A 199 11.84 21.82 -10.93
CA ALA A 199 12.97 20.93 -10.65
C ALA A 199 13.60 20.31 -11.91
N LYS A 200 12.95 20.44 -13.08
CA LYS A 200 13.45 19.98 -14.39
C LYS A 200 13.79 18.49 -14.41
N LEU A 201 12.98 17.68 -13.73
CA LEU A 201 13.15 16.24 -13.65
C LEU A 201 12.64 15.54 -14.92
N GLU A 202 13.08 14.31 -15.14
CA GLU A 202 12.62 13.46 -16.24
C GLU A 202 11.65 12.40 -15.72
N LYS A 203 10.70 11.98 -16.56
CA LYS A 203 9.73 10.90 -16.28
C LYS A 203 10.37 9.53 -16.50
N ASN A 204 11.30 9.13 -15.63
CA ASN A 204 12.12 7.94 -15.79
C ASN A 204 11.75 6.79 -14.84
N TRP A 205 10.77 6.97 -13.96
CA TRP A 205 10.29 5.94 -13.05
C TRP A 205 9.03 5.28 -13.61
N THR A 206 9.20 4.28 -14.47
CA THR A 206 8.13 3.56 -15.17
C THR A 206 8.21 2.07 -14.87
N ALA A 207 7.13 1.32 -15.06
CA ALA A 207 7.12 -0.13 -14.81
C ALA A 207 8.26 -0.87 -15.54
N THR A 208 8.54 -0.50 -16.80
CA THR A 208 9.63 -1.06 -17.59
C THR A 208 11.01 -0.70 -16.99
N SER A 209 11.26 0.55 -16.60
CA SER A 209 12.56 0.94 -16.05
C SER A 209 12.82 0.31 -14.68
N ILE A 210 11.78 0.22 -13.85
CA ILE A 210 11.81 -0.50 -12.56
C ILE A 210 12.14 -1.97 -12.79
N LEU A 211 11.44 -2.62 -13.73
CA LEU A 211 11.66 -4.03 -14.05
C LEU A 211 13.11 -4.30 -14.47
N ASP A 212 13.63 -3.55 -15.44
CA ASP A 212 15.00 -3.73 -15.95
C ASP A 212 16.06 -3.53 -14.86
N GLU A 213 15.89 -2.50 -14.03
CA GLU A 213 16.79 -2.21 -12.92
C GLU A 213 16.75 -3.30 -11.85
N GLN A 214 15.55 -3.70 -11.40
CA GLN A 214 15.41 -4.72 -10.36
C GLN A 214 15.95 -6.07 -10.84
N VAL A 215 15.71 -6.47 -12.09
CA VAL A 215 16.29 -7.68 -12.67
C VAL A 215 17.82 -7.66 -12.62
N ALA A 216 18.44 -6.53 -12.95
CA ALA A 216 19.90 -6.39 -12.88
C ALA A 216 20.43 -6.47 -11.44
N LEU A 217 19.75 -5.81 -10.48
CA LEU A 217 20.11 -5.84 -9.06
C LEU A 217 19.98 -7.23 -8.46
N ILE A 218 18.87 -7.92 -8.72
CA ILE A 218 18.60 -9.28 -8.25
C ILE A 218 19.66 -10.25 -8.79
N ARG A 219 19.94 -10.21 -10.10
CA ARG A 219 20.97 -11.07 -10.72
C ARG A 219 22.34 -10.85 -10.10
N LYS A 220 22.71 -9.58 -9.85
CA LYS A 220 23.98 -9.24 -9.18
C LYS A 220 24.02 -9.70 -7.73
N GLN A 221 22.90 -9.61 -7.00
CA GLN A 221 22.83 -10.04 -5.60
C GLN A 221 22.90 -11.56 -5.46
N ILE A 222 22.13 -12.29 -6.25
CA ILE A 222 21.98 -13.75 -6.14
C ILE A 222 23.19 -14.48 -6.75
N GLY A 223 23.74 -13.96 -7.85
CA GLY A 223 24.84 -14.62 -8.56
C GLY A 223 24.41 -16.01 -9.02
N SER A 224 25.15 -17.05 -8.63
CA SER A 224 24.87 -18.45 -8.98
C SER A 224 24.19 -19.26 -7.88
N ALA A 225 23.84 -18.65 -6.74
CA ALA A 225 23.20 -19.37 -5.64
C ALA A 225 21.73 -19.70 -5.93
N LYS A 226 21.17 -20.70 -5.24
CA LYS A 226 19.73 -20.96 -5.28
C LYS A 226 18.96 -20.01 -4.37
N VAL A 227 17.71 -19.78 -4.73
CA VAL A 227 16.81 -18.86 -4.04
C VAL A 227 15.45 -19.51 -3.80
N LEU A 228 14.93 -19.32 -2.59
CA LEU A 228 13.62 -19.78 -2.16
C LEU A 228 12.65 -18.60 -2.13
N CYS A 229 11.39 -18.80 -2.51
CA CYS A 229 10.34 -17.80 -2.38
C CYS A 229 9.07 -18.42 -1.80
N GLY A 230 8.51 -17.82 -0.74
CA GLY A 230 7.17 -18.16 -0.27
C GLY A 230 6.09 -17.47 -1.09
N LEU A 231 5.28 -18.25 -1.80
CA LEU A 231 4.08 -17.78 -2.48
C LEU A 231 2.88 -17.89 -1.54
N SER A 232 2.18 -16.78 -1.32
CA SER A 232 0.94 -16.76 -0.52
C SER A 232 -0.32 -16.76 -1.37
N GLY A 233 -0.19 -16.64 -2.71
CA GLY A 233 -1.31 -16.41 -3.62
C GLY A 233 -1.76 -14.94 -3.72
N GLY A 234 -1.12 -14.05 -2.93
CA GLY A 234 -1.27 -12.61 -3.04
C GLY A 234 -0.40 -12.00 -4.15
N VAL A 235 -0.83 -10.85 -4.68
CA VAL A 235 -0.15 -10.17 -5.80
C VAL A 235 1.32 -9.84 -5.49
N ASP A 236 1.65 -9.46 -4.26
CA ASP A 236 3.02 -9.05 -3.91
C ASP A 236 4.00 -10.23 -4.01
N SER A 237 3.62 -11.37 -3.42
CA SER A 237 4.44 -12.59 -3.50
C SER A 237 4.57 -13.09 -4.94
N ALA A 238 3.51 -12.99 -5.75
CA ALA A 238 3.52 -13.41 -7.15
C ALA A 238 4.41 -12.51 -8.01
N VAL A 239 4.33 -11.18 -7.85
CA VAL A 239 5.17 -10.23 -8.59
C VAL A 239 6.63 -10.34 -8.15
N ALA A 240 6.89 -10.49 -6.85
CA ALA A 240 8.25 -10.71 -6.34
C ALA A 240 8.87 -11.99 -6.91
N ALA A 241 8.12 -13.09 -6.90
CA ALA A 241 8.56 -14.36 -7.47
C ALA A 241 8.78 -14.26 -8.98
N ALA A 242 7.87 -13.60 -9.73
CA ALA A 242 8.02 -13.40 -11.17
C ALA A 242 9.22 -12.52 -11.53
N LEU A 243 9.52 -11.47 -10.76
CA LEU A 243 10.72 -10.66 -10.90
C LEU A 243 12.00 -11.48 -10.71
N VAL A 244 12.04 -12.29 -9.65
CA VAL A 244 13.20 -13.13 -9.35
C VAL A 244 13.35 -14.22 -10.41
N GLN A 245 12.26 -14.85 -10.84
CA GLN A 245 12.24 -15.83 -11.93
C GLN A 245 12.81 -15.23 -13.22
N ARG A 246 12.40 -14.00 -13.57
CA ARG A 246 12.93 -13.28 -14.74
C ARG A 246 14.43 -13.00 -14.62
N ALA A 247 14.93 -12.79 -13.41
CA ALA A 247 16.34 -12.47 -13.16
C ALA A 247 17.26 -13.70 -13.19
N VAL A 248 16.83 -14.81 -12.57
CA VAL A 248 17.69 -15.97 -12.26
C VAL A 248 17.17 -17.33 -12.76
N GLY A 249 15.98 -17.39 -13.37
CA GLY A 249 15.43 -18.62 -13.97
C GLY A 249 15.40 -19.81 -13.00
N ASP A 250 15.96 -20.94 -13.43
CA ASP A 250 15.97 -22.23 -12.71
C ASP A 250 16.70 -22.23 -11.34
N GLN A 251 17.24 -21.09 -10.92
CA GLN A 251 17.76 -20.89 -9.57
C GLN A 251 16.63 -20.69 -8.54
N LEU A 252 15.42 -20.33 -8.97
CA LEU A 252 14.28 -20.10 -8.10
C LEU A 252 13.44 -21.36 -7.87
N THR A 253 13.16 -21.62 -6.59
CA THR A 253 12.11 -22.54 -6.16
C THR A 253 11.09 -21.78 -5.32
N CYS A 254 9.83 -21.84 -5.73
CA CYS A 254 8.71 -21.29 -5.00
C CYS A 254 8.07 -22.36 -4.08
N VAL A 255 7.61 -21.94 -2.91
CA VAL A 255 6.88 -22.77 -1.95
C VAL A 255 5.50 -22.18 -1.76
N PHE A 256 4.46 -22.98 -1.99
CA PHE A 256 3.08 -22.62 -1.74
C PHE A 256 2.49 -23.55 -0.69
N VAL A 257 2.04 -22.99 0.43
CA VAL A 257 1.40 -23.75 1.53
C VAL A 257 -0.12 -23.66 1.36
N ASN A 258 -0.72 -24.75 0.90
CA ASN A 258 -2.17 -24.88 0.85
C ASN A 258 -2.71 -25.25 2.23
N HIS A 259 -2.91 -24.22 3.05
CA HIS A 259 -3.45 -24.34 4.41
C HIS A 259 -4.98 -24.58 4.46
N GLY A 260 -5.64 -24.72 3.31
CA GLY A 260 -7.06 -25.05 3.25
C GLY A 260 -8.02 -23.94 3.69
N LEU A 261 -7.55 -22.69 3.80
CA LEU A 261 -8.40 -21.51 4.11
C LEU A 261 -8.44 -20.50 2.94
N LEU A 262 -8.11 -20.96 1.73
CA LEU A 262 -8.12 -20.17 0.50
C LEU A 262 -9.51 -20.16 -0.17
N ARG A 263 -9.70 -19.24 -1.13
CA ARG A 263 -10.93 -19.16 -1.92
C ARG A 263 -11.07 -20.35 -2.86
N GLN A 264 -12.28 -20.55 -3.37
CA GLN A 264 -12.56 -21.58 -4.36
C GLN A 264 -11.68 -21.40 -5.61
N GLY A 265 -11.02 -22.47 -6.03
CA GLY A 265 -10.14 -22.51 -7.21
C GLY A 265 -8.79 -21.81 -7.04
N GLU A 266 -8.51 -21.18 -5.89
CA GLU A 266 -7.31 -20.35 -5.73
C GLU A 266 -6.01 -21.15 -5.69
N ALA A 267 -6.01 -22.32 -5.04
CA ALA A 267 -4.85 -23.21 -5.01
C ALA A 267 -4.52 -23.73 -6.41
N GLU A 268 -5.51 -24.26 -7.13
CA GLU A 268 -5.37 -24.73 -8.51
C GLU A 268 -4.88 -23.62 -9.44
N GLN A 269 -5.40 -22.39 -9.28
CA GLN A 269 -4.98 -21.25 -10.07
C GLN A 269 -3.50 -20.89 -9.83
N VAL A 270 -3.03 -20.94 -8.58
CA VAL A 270 -1.60 -20.73 -8.28
C VAL A 270 -0.75 -21.86 -8.85
N GLU A 271 -1.20 -23.10 -8.75
CA GLU A 271 -0.44 -24.26 -9.25
C GLU A 271 -0.32 -24.28 -10.78
N LEU A 272 -1.37 -23.89 -11.49
CA LEU A 272 -1.43 -23.94 -12.95
C LEU A 272 -0.97 -22.63 -13.58
N ASP A 273 -1.63 -21.52 -13.27
CA ASP A 273 -1.45 -20.27 -14.00
C ASP A 273 -0.10 -19.62 -13.67
N PHE A 274 0.34 -19.65 -12.40
CA PHE A 274 1.62 -19.06 -12.02
C PHE A 274 2.79 -19.84 -12.63
N VAL A 275 2.75 -21.18 -12.59
CA VAL A 275 3.79 -22.03 -13.19
C VAL A 275 3.79 -21.89 -14.71
N ALA A 276 2.62 -21.88 -15.35
CA ALA A 276 2.52 -21.72 -16.80
C ALA A 276 2.99 -20.34 -17.29
N SER A 277 2.75 -19.28 -16.53
CA SER A 277 3.15 -17.92 -16.90
C SER A 277 4.61 -17.60 -16.61
N THR A 278 5.20 -18.18 -15.56
CA THR A 278 6.56 -17.84 -15.11
C THR A 278 7.61 -18.91 -15.42
N GLY A 279 7.20 -20.18 -15.56
CA GLY A 279 8.09 -21.33 -15.64
C GLY A 279 8.83 -21.64 -14.32
N ALA A 280 8.42 -21.04 -13.20
CA ALA A 280 9.06 -21.26 -11.91
C ALA A 280 8.78 -22.68 -11.38
N LYS A 281 9.77 -23.27 -10.69
CA LYS A 281 9.56 -24.50 -9.93
C LYS A 281 8.67 -24.21 -8.73
N LEU A 282 7.61 -25.01 -8.53
CA LEU A 282 6.67 -24.84 -7.43
C LEU A 282 6.61 -26.12 -6.58
N TYR A 283 6.91 -25.97 -5.30
CA TYR A 283 6.66 -26.97 -4.27
C TYR A 283 5.33 -26.64 -3.57
N VAL A 284 4.37 -27.56 -3.63
CA VAL A 284 3.07 -27.41 -2.99
C VAL A 284 3.04 -28.24 -1.70
N ALA A 285 2.93 -27.57 -0.55
CA ALA A 285 2.68 -28.21 0.74
C ALA A 285 1.17 -28.27 1.00
N ASN A 286 0.57 -29.45 0.87
CA ASN A 286 -0.86 -29.66 1.13
C ASN A 286 -1.11 -29.93 2.62
N GLU A 287 -1.47 -28.87 3.36
CA GLU A 287 -1.53 -28.86 4.82
C GLU A 287 -2.96 -28.68 5.37
N GLN A 288 -3.98 -28.86 4.54
CA GLN A 288 -5.38 -28.59 4.88
C GLN A 288 -5.81 -29.30 6.18
N ASP A 289 -5.51 -30.59 6.31
CA ASP A 289 -5.87 -31.39 7.49
C ASP A 289 -5.15 -30.89 8.74
N ARG A 290 -3.88 -30.50 8.64
CA ARG A 290 -3.11 -29.97 9.76
C ARG A 290 -3.75 -28.70 10.32
N PHE A 291 -4.11 -27.76 9.45
CA PHE A 291 -4.73 -26.51 9.86
C PHE A 291 -6.14 -26.72 10.42
N LEU A 292 -6.96 -27.54 9.76
CA LEU A 292 -8.30 -27.86 10.25
C LEU A 292 -8.26 -28.53 11.62
N ASN A 293 -7.37 -29.50 11.83
CA ASN A 293 -7.21 -30.17 13.11
C ASN A 293 -6.72 -29.20 14.21
N ALA A 294 -5.82 -28.28 13.87
CA ALA A 294 -5.32 -27.28 14.83
C ALA A 294 -6.37 -26.23 15.21
N LEU A 295 -7.35 -25.96 14.34
CA LEU A 295 -8.42 -24.97 14.53
C LEU A 295 -9.70 -25.55 15.14
N ALA A 296 -9.78 -26.88 15.30
CA ALA A 296 -10.95 -27.55 15.85
C ALA A 296 -11.33 -27.01 17.23
N GLY A 297 -12.61 -26.63 17.41
CA GLY A 297 -13.14 -26.05 18.64
C GLY A 297 -12.70 -24.62 18.96
N VAL A 298 -11.97 -23.94 18.07
CA VAL A 298 -11.48 -22.57 18.31
C VAL A 298 -12.40 -21.55 17.66
N SER A 299 -12.98 -20.65 18.46
CA SER A 299 -13.83 -19.55 17.99
C SER A 299 -13.21 -18.16 18.19
N ASP A 300 -12.30 -17.99 19.17
CA ASP A 300 -11.66 -16.70 19.45
C ASP A 300 -10.75 -16.26 18.28
N PRO A 301 -10.96 -15.07 17.68
CA PRO A 301 -10.27 -14.66 16.46
C PRO A 301 -8.77 -14.46 16.63
N GLU A 302 -8.33 -13.94 17.77
CA GLU A 302 -6.91 -13.78 18.09
C GLU A 302 -6.20 -15.13 18.21
N THR A 303 -6.87 -16.10 18.84
CA THR A 303 -6.38 -17.47 18.94
C THR A 303 -6.32 -18.15 17.57
N LYS A 304 -7.35 -17.95 16.71
CA LYS A 304 -7.33 -18.43 15.31
C LYS A 304 -6.13 -17.89 14.55
N ARG A 305 -5.90 -16.56 14.61
CA ARG A 305 -4.76 -15.90 13.96
C ARG A 305 -3.41 -16.48 14.42
N LYS A 306 -3.22 -16.67 15.72
CA LYS A 306 -2.00 -17.26 16.29
C LYS A 306 -1.77 -18.71 15.85
N ILE A 307 -2.83 -19.52 15.84
CA ILE A 307 -2.74 -20.92 15.40
C ILE A 307 -2.36 -20.99 13.92
N ILE A 308 -3.05 -20.23 13.06
CA ILE A 308 -2.79 -20.21 11.62
C ILE A 308 -1.36 -19.76 11.34
N GLY A 309 -0.90 -18.66 11.96
CA GLY A 309 0.47 -18.18 11.80
C GLY A 309 1.50 -19.21 12.23
N ARG A 310 1.29 -19.88 13.38
CA ARG A 310 2.20 -20.93 13.87
C ARG A 310 2.26 -22.14 12.95
N GLU A 311 1.11 -22.67 12.52
CA GLU A 311 1.11 -23.84 11.63
C GLU A 311 1.65 -23.51 10.24
N PHE A 312 1.48 -22.28 9.75
CA PHE A 312 2.08 -21.82 8.50
C PHE A 312 3.60 -21.82 8.56
N ILE A 313 4.19 -21.28 9.63
CA ILE A 313 5.65 -21.28 9.81
C ILE A 313 6.18 -22.72 9.80
N ARG A 314 5.56 -23.63 10.56
CA ARG A 314 6.02 -25.03 10.63
C ARG A 314 5.87 -25.78 9.30
N ALA A 315 4.76 -25.57 8.60
CA ALA A 315 4.55 -26.14 7.27
C ALA A 315 5.60 -25.63 6.26
N PHE A 316 5.89 -24.32 6.32
CA PHE A 316 6.92 -23.71 5.49
C PHE A 316 8.31 -24.26 5.81
N GLU A 317 8.68 -24.41 7.09
CA GLU A 317 9.94 -25.01 7.54
C GLU A 317 10.09 -26.48 7.10
N GLU A 318 9.00 -27.25 7.10
CA GLU A 318 9.00 -28.63 6.63
C GLU A 318 9.22 -28.71 5.11
N ALA A 319 8.52 -27.85 4.35
CA ALA A 319 8.70 -27.72 2.91
C ALA A 319 10.12 -27.26 2.56
N GLU A 320 10.63 -26.26 3.27
CA GLU A 320 11.97 -25.74 3.12
C GLU A 320 13.02 -26.83 3.36
N ARG A 321 12.93 -27.58 4.47
CA ARG A 321 13.87 -28.68 4.76
C ARG A 321 13.87 -29.74 3.68
N ALA A 322 12.71 -30.06 3.10
CA ALA A 322 12.61 -31.00 1.99
C ALA A 322 13.37 -30.48 0.76
N ILE A 323 13.17 -29.22 0.40
CA ILE A 323 13.84 -28.58 -0.75
C ILE A 323 15.35 -28.44 -0.52
N MET A 324 15.77 -28.09 0.70
CA MET A 324 17.17 -28.00 1.09
C MET A 324 17.86 -29.36 1.00
N ALA A 325 17.20 -30.43 1.44
CA ALA A 325 17.73 -31.79 1.36
C ALA A 325 17.90 -32.23 -0.10
N GLU A 326 16.96 -31.89 -0.98
CA GLU A 326 17.05 -32.16 -2.41
C GLU A 326 18.21 -31.38 -3.05
N ALA A 327 18.30 -30.07 -2.80
CA ALA A 327 19.39 -29.23 -3.30
C ALA A 327 20.78 -29.73 -2.83
N ALA A 328 20.88 -30.18 -1.58
CA ALA A 328 22.13 -30.70 -1.03
C ALA A 328 22.59 -32.00 -1.72
N LEU A 329 21.68 -32.83 -2.23
CA LEU A 329 22.03 -34.02 -3.01
C LEU A 329 22.67 -33.65 -4.35
N ASP A 330 22.26 -32.53 -4.94
CA ASP A 330 22.80 -31.99 -6.19
C ASP A 330 24.03 -31.08 -5.98
N GLY A 331 24.48 -30.91 -4.73
CA GLY A 331 25.59 -30.03 -4.36
C GLY A 331 25.26 -28.54 -4.48
N GLU A 332 23.98 -28.19 -4.50
CA GLU A 332 23.47 -26.83 -4.61
C GLU A 332 23.20 -26.24 -3.21
N GLU A 333 23.58 -24.98 -3.00
CA GLU A 333 23.32 -24.24 -1.76
C GLU A 333 22.21 -23.20 -1.99
N ILE A 334 21.14 -23.27 -1.19
CA ILE A 334 20.11 -22.22 -1.13
C ILE A 334 20.55 -21.18 -0.11
N LYS A 335 20.84 -19.99 -0.61
CA LYS A 335 21.40 -18.90 0.20
C LYS A 335 20.42 -17.75 0.43
N PHE A 336 19.42 -17.63 -0.43
CA PHE A 336 18.53 -16.47 -0.46
C PHE A 336 17.08 -16.83 -0.21
N LEU A 337 16.37 -15.94 0.49
CA LEU A 337 14.92 -15.99 0.67
C LEU A 337 14.29 -14.71 0.12
N VAL A 338 13.31 -14.86 -0.77
CA VAL A 338 12.56 -13.75 -1.36
C VAL A 338 11.38 -13.37 -0.47
N GLN A 339 11.22 -12.07 -0.24
CA GLN A 339 10.06 -11.51 0.44
C GLN A 339 9.42 -10.39 -0.40
N GLY A 340 8.10 -10.33 -0.39
CA GLY A 340 7.30 -9.33 -1.09
C GLY A 340 7.13 -8.01 -0.32
N THR A 341 8.10 -7.62 0.52
CA THR A 341 8.06 -6.40 1.34
C THR A 341 7.83 -5.17 0.46
N LEU A 342 6.86 -4.33 0.79
CA LEU A 342 6.54 -3.12 0.04
C LEU A 342 7.10 -1.86 0.71
N TYR A 343 7.09 -0.75 -0.01
CA TYR A 343 7.56 0.54 0.51
C TYR A 343 6.80 1.02 1.76
N PRO A 344 5.45 0.93 1.84
CA PRO A 344 4.73 1.28 3.06
C PRO A 344 5.18 0.48 4.30
N ASP A 345 5.56 -0.80 4.14
CA ASP A 345 6.06 -1.63 5.24
C ASP A 345 7.40 -1.12 5.79
N VAL A 346 8.26 -0.59 4.91
CA VAL A 346 9.55 0.00 5.27
C VAL A 346 9.36 1.32 6.02
N VAL A 347 8.44 2.16 5.55
CA VAL A 347 8.17 3.47 6.16
C VAL A 347 7.60 3.27 7.57
N GLU A 348 6.63 2.38 7.73
CA GLU A 348 6.05 2.08 9.04
C GLU A 348 7.07 1.47 10.02
N SER A 349 7.95 0.59 9.54
CA SER A 349 8.99 -0.01 10.40
C SER A 349 10.17 0.92 10.70
N GLY A 350 10.41 1.92 9.86
CA GLY A 350 11.50 2.90 10.01
C GLY A 350 11.13 4.18 10.78
N GLY A 351 9.83 4.48 10.95
CA GLY A 351 9.34 5.73 11.52
C GLY A 351 8.68 5.58 12.90
N GLY A 352 9.47 5.66 13.97
CA GLY A 352 8.98 6.00 15.32
C GLY A 352 9.40 5.07 16.45
N GLU A 353 9.60 5.63 17.64
CA GLU A 353 9.98 4.95 18.90
C GLU A 353 8.97 3.88 19.42
N GLY A 354 7.99 3.47 18.60
CA GLY A 354 6.97 2.47 18.97
C GLY A 354 6.59 1.47 17.86
N ALA A 355 7.15 1.57 16.66
CA ALA A 355 6.67 0.80 15.50
C ALA A 355 7.30 -0.61 15.36
N ALA A 356 8.35 -0.92 16.13
CA ALA A 356 9.11 -2.16 16.01
C ALA A 356 8.29 -3.45 16.27
N ASN A 357 7.11 -3.36 16.91
CA ASN A 357 6.38 -4.53 17.38
C ASN A 357 5.15 -4.95 16.54
N ILE A 358 4.79 -4.21 15.49
CA ILE A 358 3.45 -4.36 14.87
C ILE A 358 3.42 -5.26 13.62
N LYS A 359 4.55 -5.50 12.93
CA LYS A 359 4.54 -6.24 11.63
C LYS A 359 5.34 -7.55 11.59
N SER A 360 5.55 -8.22 12.72
CA SER A 360 6.15 -9.57 12.74
C SER A 360 5.32 -10.67 12.03
N HIS A 361 4.11 -10.35 11.55
CA HIS A 361 3.15 -11.34 11.06
C HIS A 361 2.99 -11.40 9.53
N HIS A 362 3.61 -10.48 8.77
CA HIS A 362 3.44 -10.43 7.31
C HIS A 362 4.69 -10.82 6.51
N ASN A 363 5.88 -10.74 7.10
CA ASN A 363 7.14 -11.14 6.47
C ASN A 363 7.82 -12.21 7.31
N VAL A 364 7.49 -13.50 7.09
CA VAL A 364 8.12 -14.72 7.65
C VAL A 364 8.92 -14.47 8.95
N GLY A 365 8.29 -13.85 9.96
CA GLY A 365 8.95 -13.25 11.13
C GLY A 365 9.29 -14.26 12.21
N GLY A 366 9.43 -15.53 11.82
CA GLY A 366 9.61 -16.65 12.72
C GLY A 366 10.48 -17.76 12.13
N LEU A 367 11.34 -17.45 11.15
CA LEU A 367 12.38 -18.41 10.77
C LEU A 367 13.28 -18.65 11.98
N PRO A 368 13.59 -19.91 12.32
CA PRO A 368 14.42 -20.22 13.46
C PRO A 368 15.83 -19.61 13.30
N GLU A 369 16.47 -19.27 14.42
CA GLU A 369 17.75 -18.54 14.46
C GLU A 369 18.90 -19.27 13.75
N ASP A 370 18.72 -20.54 13.42
CA ASP A 370 19.67 -21.39 12.70
C ASP A 370 19.59 -21.25 11.17
N LEU A 371 18.50 -20.70 10.62
CA LEU A 371 18.35 -20.47 9.18
C LEU A 371 19.06 -19.18 8.74
N ARG A 372 20.18 -19.35 8.04
CA ARG A 372 21.04 -18.26 7.58
C ARG A 372 20.72 -17.86 6.12
N PHE A 373 19.52 -17.33 5.88
CA PHE A 373 19.22 -16.74 4.58
C PHE A 373 19.64 -15.27 4.49
N GLU A 374 20.13 -14.88 3.31
CA GLU A 374 20.17 -13.48 2.91
C GLU A 374 18.83 -13.09 2.25
N LEU A 375 18.22 -11.99 2.67
CA LEU A 375 16.93 -11.56 2.12
C LEU A 375 17.07 -10.89 0.74
N VAL A 376 16.10 -11.19 -0.13
CA VAL A 376 15.90 -10.52 -1.43
C VAL A 376 14.50 -9.89 -1.40
N GLU A 377 14.44 -8.56 -1.33
CA GLU A 377 13.18 -7.80 -1.21
C GLU A 377 12.98 -6.90 -2.43
N PRO A 378 12.59 -7.44 -3.60
CA PRO A 378 12.63 -6.71 -4.86
C PRO A 378 11.55 -5.62 -4.98
N LEU A 379 10.53 -5.67 -4.13
CA LEU A 379 9.40 -4.72 -4.13
C LEU A 379 9.55 -3.60 -3.09
N ARG A 380 10.68 -3.59 -2.37
CA ARG A 380 10.89 -2.77 -1.17
C ARG A 380 10.76 -1.25 -1.41
N ALA A 381 10.98 -0.80 -2.64
CA ALA A 381 10.90 0.60 -3.05
C ALA A 381 9.58 0.97 -3.76
N LEU A 382 8.62 0.03 -3.82
CA LEU A 382 7.39 0.15 -4.61
C LEU A 382 6.14 0.24 -3.72
N PHE A 383 5.20 1.07 -4.17
CA PHE A 383 3.81 1.08 -3.73
C PHE A 383 3.00 -0.01 -4.44
N LYS A 384 1.81 -0.29 -3.91
CA LYS A 384 0.94 -1.39 -4.36
C LYS A 384 0.49 -1.28 -5.81
N ASP A 385 0.21 -0.06 -6.28
CA ASP A 385 -0.15 0.25 -7.66
C ASP A 385 1.03 0.03 -8.62
N GLU A 386 2.24 0.44 -8.23
CA GLU A 386 3.47 0.18 -8.98
C GLU A 386 3.75 -1.34 -9.09
N VAL A 387 3.56 -2.09 -8.00
CA VAL A 387 3.67 -3.57 -8.02
C VAL A 387 2.70 -4.19 -9.02
N ARG A 388 1.46 -3.70 -9.09
CA ARG A 388 0.49 -4.17 -10.09
C ARG A 388 0.92 -3.84 -11.51
N ALA A 389 1.42 -2.63 -11.75
CA ALA A 389 1.93 -2.24 -13.06
C ALA A 389 3.12 -3.10 -13.51
N VAL A 390 4.08 -3.35 -12.61
CA VAL A 390 5.21 -4.26 -12.85
C VAL A 390 4.74 -5.69 -13.09
N GLY A 391 3.75 -6.17 -12.34
CA GLY A 391 3.15 -7.49 -12.56
C GLY A 391 2.54 -7.65 -13.94
N ALA A 392 1.83 -6.63 -14.42
CA ALA A 392 1.27 -6.62 -15.77
C ALA A 392 2.37 -6.62 -16.85
N GLU A 393 3.43 -5.82 -16.67
CA GLU A 393 4.59 -5.75 -17.58
C GLU A 393 5.36 -7.09 -17.64
N LEU A 394 5.39 -7.84 -16.53
CA LEU A 394 5.95 -9.19 -16.47
C LEU A 394 5.12 -10.24 -17.21
N GLY A 395 3.90 -9.90 -17.65
CA GLY A 395 2.98 -10.81 -18.31
C GLY A 395 2.18 -11.69 -17.36
N LEU A 396 2.08 -11.33 -16.07
CA LEU A 396 1.20 -12.04 -15.15
C LEU A 396 -0.27 -11.86 -15.56
N PRO A 397 -1.12 -12.89 -15.41
CA PRO A 397 -2.54 -12.79 -15.72
C PRO A 397 -3.22 -11.64 -14.96
N ALA A 398 -4.13 -10.92 -15.64
CA ALA A 398 -4.89 -9.82 -15.05
C ALA A 398 -5.66 -10.23 -13.79
N GLU A 399 -6.11 -11.49 -13.71
CA GLU A 399 -6.81 -12.06 -12.56
C GLU A 399 -5.92 -12.21 -11.30
N ILE A 400 -4.60 -12.34 -11.48
CA ILE A 400 -3.62 -12.37 -10.39
C ILE A 400 -3.27 -10.93 -9.98
N VAL A 401 -3.03 -10.06 -10.96
CA VAL A 401 -2.60 -8.66 -10.74
C VAL A 401 -3.71 -7.80 -10.14
N GLY A 402 -4.92 -7.89 -10.70
CA GLY A 402 -6.11 -7.13 -10.29
C GLY A 402 -6.81 -7.70 -9.06
N ARG A 403 -6.30 -8.80 -8.49
CA ARG A 403 -6.92 -9.50 -7.37
C ARG A 403 -7.09 -8.58 -6.16
N GLN A 404 -8.27 -8.63 -5.54
CA GLN A 404 -8.52 -7.97 -4.27
C GLN A 404 -7.60 -8.56 -3.18
N PRO A 405 -7.14 -7.74 -2.22
CA PRO A 405 -6.36 -8.21 -1.09
C PRO A 405 -7.07 -9.36 -0.35
N PHE A 406 -6.28 -10.37 0.04
CA PHE A 406 -6.77 -11.52 0.79
C PHE A 406 -5.89 -11.70 2.03
N PRO A 407 -6.49 -11.81 3.23
CA PRO A 407 -5.73 -11.88 4.47
C PRO A 407 -4.93 -13.19 4.56
N GLY A 408 -3.78 -13.18 5.23
CA GLY A 408 -2.97 -14.39 5.45
C GLY A 408 -3.74 -15.54 6.13
N PRO A 409 -4.55 -15.26 7.18
CA PRO A 409 -5.49 -16.24 7.74
C PRO A 409 -6.62 -16.70 6.81
N GLY A 410 -6.75 -16.09 5.64
CA GLY A 410 -7.74 -16.38 4.62
C GLY A 410 -9.17 -16.35 5.14
N LEU A 411 -9.94 -17.37 4.78
CA LEU A 411 -11.32 -17.56 5.22
C LEU A 411 -11.44 -17.79 6.74
N GLY A 412 -10.33 -18.04 7.46
CA GLY A 412 -10.35 -18.28 8.91
C GLY A 412 -10.81 -17.09 9.75
N ILE A 413 -10.66 -15.86 9.23
CA ILE A 413 -11.20 -14.63 9.84
C ILE A 413 -12.47 -14.11 9.17
N ARG A 414 -13.02 -14.90 8.24
CA ARG A 414 -14.30 -14.62 7.55
C ARG A 414 -15.39 -15.58 7.98
N ILE A 415 -15.10 -16.45 8.95
CA ILE A 415 -16.06 -17.33 9.61
C ILE A 415 -16.12 -16.88 11.07
N VAL A 416 -17.18 -16.17 11.43
CA VAL A 416 -17.41 -15.77 12.83
C VAL A 416 -17.87 -16.99 13.60
N GLY A 417 -16.99 -17.50 14.46
CA GLY A 417 -17.14 -18.77 15.18
C GLY A 417 -16.08 -19.81 14.79
N GLU A 418 -16.38 -21.08 15.11
CA GLU A 418 -15.51 -22.23 14.81
C GLU A 418 -15.37 -22.48 13.30
N ILE A 419 -14.15 -22.85 12.87
CA ILE A 419 -13.86 -23.21 11.48
C ILE A 419 -14.01 -24.71 11.29
N THR A 420 -14.86 -25.13 10.35
CA THR A 420 -15.01 -26.54 9.94
C THR A 420 -14.95 -26.66 8.42
N GLY A 421 -14.68 -27.86 7.90
CA GLY A 421 -14.66 -28.12 6.45
C GLY A 421 -15.99 -27.76 5.76
N GLU A 422 -17.12 -28.07 6.41
CA GLU A 422 -18.46 -27.71 5.92
C GLU A 422 -18.67 -26.19 5.85
N ARG A 423 -18.30 -25.47 6.92
CA ARG A 423 -18.41 -24.00 6.97
C ARG A 423 -17.52 -23.32 5.93
N LEU A 424 -16.32 -23.84 5.69
CA LEU A 424 -15.41 -23.36 4.65
C LEU A 424 -15.99 -23.57 3.27
N GLU A 425 -16.54 -24.75 2.98
CA GLU A 425 -17.12 -25.06 1.68
C GLU A 425 -18.34 -24.17 1.37
N LEU A 426 -19.20 -23.96 2.36
CA LEU A 426 -20.32 -23.04 2.26
C LEU A 426 -19.84 -21.62 1.96
N LEU A 427 -18.86 -21.12 2.72
CA LEU A 427 -18.34 -19.77 2.53
C LEU A 427 -17.63 -19.59 1.18
N ARG A 428 -16.87 -20.60 0.71
CA ARG A 428 -16.22 -20.58 -0.60
C ARG A 428 -17.20 -20.37 -1.74
N LYS A 429 -18.33 -21.09 -1.73
CA LYS A 429 -19.38 -20.95 -2.75
C LYS A 429 -20.01 -19.56 -2.71
N ALA A 430 -20.32 -19.05 -1.52
CA ALA A 430 -20.88 -17.72 -1.36
C ALA A 430 -19.91 -16.61 -1.85
N ASP A 431 -18.63 -16.71 -1.49
CA ASP A 431 -17.56 -15.81 -1.95
C ASP A 431 -17.39 -15.86 -3.47
N ALA A 432 -17.39 -17.06 -4.08
CA ALA A 432 -17.27 -17.23 -5.51
C ALA A 432 -18.42 -16.57 -6.29
N ILE A 433 -19.66 -16.70 -5.81
CA ILE A 433 -20.83 -16.04 -6.40
C ILE A 433 -20.69 -14.52 -6.32
N ALA A 434 -20.37 -14.00 -5.13
CA ALA A 434 -20.26 -12.56 -4.92
C ALA A 434 -19.18 -11.93 -5.81
N ARG A 435 -18.00 -12.57 -5.91
CA ARG A 435 -16.92 -12.13 -6.81
C ARG A 435 -17.33 -12.19 -8.28
N ALA A 436 -17.92 -13.29 -8.74
CA ALA A 436 -18.33 -13.43 -10.13
C ALA A 436 -19.33 -12.35 -10.56
N GLU A 437 -20.28 -12.01 -9.69
CA GLU A 437 -21.26 -10.95 -9.96
C GLU A 437 -20.65 -9.55 -9.91
N LEU A 438 -19.70 -9.31 -9.00
CA LEU A 438 -18.96 -8.04 -8.95
C LEU A 438 -18.16 -7.80 -10.24
N THR A 439 -17.46 -8.84 -10.72
CA THR A 439 -16.72 -8.80 -11.98
C THR A 439 -17.64 -8.64 -13.18
N ALA A 440 -18.77 -9.35 -13.22
CA ALA A 440 -19.76 -9.20 -14.29
C ALA A 440 -20.36 -7.78 -14.36
N ALA A 441 -20.39 -7.06 -13.24
CA ALA A 441 -20.81 -5.67 -13.16
C ALA A 441 -19.69 -4.66 -13.51
N GLY A 442 -18.45 -5.10 -13.71
CA GLY A 442 -17.30 -4.24 -14.02
C GLY A 442 -16.79 -3.41 -12.84
N LEU A 443 -17.12 -3.80 -11.60
CA LEU A 443 -16.85 -3.01 -10.39
C LEU A 443 -15.53 -3.37 -9.68
N ASP A 444 -14.71 -4.25 -10.26
CA ASP A 444 -13.45 -4.71 -9.64
C ASP A 444 -12.45 -3.57 -9.36
N ASN A 445 -12.49 -2.50 -10.16
CA ASN A 445 -11.61 -1.34 -10.00
C ASN A 445 -12.18 -0.29 -9.01
N GLU A 446 -13.48 -0.31 -8.74
CA GLU A 446 -14.15 0.64 -7.85
C GLU A 446 -14.22 0.12 -6.41
N VAL A 447 -14.37 -1.19 -6.25
CA VAL A 447 -14.43 -1.88 -4.96
C VAL A 447 -13.04 -2.41 -4.61
N TRP A 448 -12.42 -1.77 -3.62
CA TRP A 448 -11.07 -2.11 -3.18
C TRP A 448 -11.00 -3.54 -2.61
N GLN A 449 -12.00 -3.92 -1.82
CA GLN A 449 -12.17 -5.26 -1.29
C GLN A 449 -13.65 -5.54 -0.98
N MET A 450 -14.10 -6.77 -1.17
CA MET A 450 -15.42 -7.22 -0.72
C MET A 450 -15.33 -8.53 0.05
N PRO A 451 -14.99 -8.52 1.36
CA PRO A 451 -15.11 -9.71 2.17
C PRO A 451 -16.54 -10.27 2.15
N VAL A 452 -16.63 -11.58 2.06
CA VAL A 452 -17.86 -12.34 2.31
C VAL A 452 -17.65 -13.05 3.63
N VAL A 453 -18.57 -12.86 4.57
CA VAL A 453 -18.43 -13.35 5.96
C VAL A 453 -19.59 -14.27 6.31
N LEU A 454 -19.28 -15.40 6.93
CA LEU A 454 -20.24 -16.37 7.44
C LEU A 454 -20.48 -16.13 8.95
N LEU A 455 -21.74 -15.91 9.34
CA LEU A 455 -22.13 -15.89 10.75
C LEU A 455 -22.46 -17.31 11.21
N ALA A 456 -21.41 -18.06 11.54
CA ALA A 456 -21.48 -19.51 11.64
C ALA A 456 -22.29 -20.02 12.84
N ASP A 457 -22.36 -19.22 13.90
CA ASP A 457 -23.13 -19.57 15.11
C ASP A 457 -24.53 -18.93 15.13
N VAL A 458 -24.89 -18.18 14.07
CA VAL A 458 -26.22 -17.61 13.89
C VAL A 458 -27.04 -18.49 12.94
N ARG A 459 -28.28 -18.77 13.32
CA ARG A 459 -29.28 -19.40 12.46
C ARG A 459 -30.43 -18.44 12.22
N SER A 460 -30.88 -18.37 10.98
CA SER A 460 -32.03 -17.58 10.59
C SER A 460 -33.14 -18.46 10.06
N VAL A 461 -34.40 -18.06 10.28
CA VAL A 461 -35.56 -18.73 9.68
C VAL A 461 -35.71 -18.23 8.24
N GLY A 462 -35.93 -19.17 7.33
CA GLY A 462 -36.26 -18.89 5.94
C GLY A 462 -37.39 -19.80 5.44
N VAL A 463 -37.90 -19.47 4.27
CA VAL A 463 -38.80 -20.33 3.49
C VAL A 463 -38.14 -20.50 2.12
N MET A 464 -37.81 -21.73 1.77
CA MET A 464 -37.23 -22.08 0.47
C MET A 464 -38.02 -23.24 -0.10
N GLY A 465 -38.56 -23.07 -1.31
CA GLY A 465 -39.66 -23.91 -1.79
C GLY A 465 -40.88 -23.77 -0.87
N ASP A 466 -41.49 -24.90 -0.49
CA ASP A 466 -42.66 -24.95 0.40
C ASP A 466 -42.30 -25.28 1.86
N GLY A 467 -41.00 -25.36 2.20
CA GLY A 467 -40.50 -25.81 3.50
C GLY A 467 -39.85 -24.70 4.34
N ARG A 468 -39.96 -24.81 5.67
CA ARG A 468 -39.23 -23.95 6.61
C ARG A 468 -37.76 -24.39 6.71
N THR A 469 -36.83 -23.46 6.55
CA THR A 469 -35.39 -23.71 6.64
C THR A 469 -34.73 -22.94 7.79
N TYR A 470 -33.60 -23.45 8.26
CA TYR A 470 -32.73 -22.83 9.26
C TYR A 470 -31.28 -22.75 8.76
N GLY A 471 -30.99 -21.72 7.98
CA GLY A 471 -29.68 -21.49 7.37
C GLY A 471 -28.84 -20.46 8.13
N HIS A 472 -27.59 -20.31 7.71
CA HIS A 472 -26.69 -19.26 8.15
C HIS A 472 -26.92 -17.96 7.38
N PRO A 473 -26.76 -16.80 8.02
CA PRO A 473 -26.59 -15.53 7.34
C PRO A 473 -25.20 -15.38 6.73
N ILE A 474 -25.14 -14.80 5.52
CA ILE A 474 -23.92 -14.29 4.88
C ILE A 474 -23.92 -12.76 4.92
N VAL A 475 -22.78 -12.16 5.25
CA VAL A 475 -22.56 -10.71 5.17
C VAL A 475 -21.72 -10.40 3.94
N LEU A 476 -22.17 -9.44 3.14
CA LEU A 476 -21.38 -8.82 2.08
C LEU A 476 -20.76 -7.53 2.61
N ARG A 477 -19.45 -7.35 2.39
CA ARG A 477 -18.67 -6.23 2.94
C ARG A 477 -17.91 -5.43 1.87
N PRO A 478 -18.57 -4.78 0.91
CA PRO A 478 -17.85 -4.01 -0.10
C PRO A 478 -17.29 -2.71 0.51
N VAL A 479 -15.99 -2.46 0.32
CA VAL A 479 -15.33 -1.23 0.78
C VAL A 479 -14.48 -0.59 -0.32
N SER A 480 -14.41 0.73 -0.30
CA SER A 480 -13.52 1.54 -1.15
C SER A 480 -12.54 2.30 -0.26
N SER A 481 -11.26 2.25 -0.62
CA SER A 481 -10.16 2.85 0.13
C SER A 481 -8.98 3.15 -0.78
N GLU A 482 -8.16 4.14 -0.42
CA GLU A 482 -6.88 4.42 -1.10
C GLU A 482 -5.68 3.76 -0.42
N ASP A 483 -5.73 3.55 0.89
CA ASP A 483 -4.60 3.13 1.75
C ASP A 483 -4.97 2.06 2.80
N ALA A 484 -6.22 1.59 2.83
CA ALA A 484 -6.81 0.72 3.84
C ALA A 484 -6.80 1.24 5.29
N MET A 485 -6.25 2.43 5.57
CA MET A 485 -6.24 3.05 6.89
C MET A 485 -7.59 3.68 7.22
N THR A 486 -8.20 4.31 6.23
CA THR A 486 -9.61 4.71 6.24
C THR A 486 -10.33 4.05 5.08
N ALA A 487 -11.57 3.64 5.29
CA ALA A 487 -12.37 3.03 4.22
C ALA A 487 -13.83 3.38 4.41
N ASP A 488 -14.51 3.64 3.30
CA ASP A 488 -15.96 3.77 3.31
C ASP A 488 -16.60 2.55 2.64
N TRP A 489 -17.83 2.21 2.99
CA TRP A 489 -18.51 1.09 2.36
C TRP A 489 -18.90 1.46 0.92
N SER A 490 -18.73 0.56 -0.05
CA SER A 490 -19.03 0.88 -1.45
C SER A 490 -20.54 0.79 -1.71
N ARG A 491 -21.10 1.81 -2.34
CA ARG A 491 -22.55 1.90 -2.65
C ARG A 491 -22.87 1.08 -3.89
N LEU A 492 -22.90 -0.25 -3.73
CA LEU A 492 -23.23 -1.14 -4.84
C LEU A 492 -24.66 -0.90 -5.34
N PRO A 493 -24.92 -1.02 -6.66
CA PRO A 493 -26.28 -0.95 -7.21
C PRO A 493 -27.21 -1.95 -6.53
N TYR A 494 -28.43 -1.53 -6.19
CA TYR A 494 -29.39 -2.41 -5.49
C TYR A 494 -29.76 -3.66 -6.30
N ASP A 495 -29.83 -3.55 -7.62
CA ASP A 495 -30.10 -4.70 -8.50
C ASP A 495 -28.97 -5.73 -8.46
N LEU A 496 -27.71 -5.28 -8.36
CA LEU A 496 -26.55 -6.16 -8.19
C LEU A 496 -26.61 -6.87 -6.83
N LEU A 497 -26.90 -6.14 -5.76
CA LEU A 497 -27.06 -6.71 -4.41
C LEU A 497 -28.19 -7.76 -4.38
N ALA A 498 -29.33 -7.47 -5.02
CA ALA A 498 -30.44 -8.40 -5.13
C ALA A 498 -30.05 -9.67 -5.92
N LYS A 499 -29.29 -9.52 -7.01
CA LYS A 499 -28.79 -10.64 -7.81
C LYS A 499 -27.84 -11.53 -7.01
N ILE A 500 -26.85 -10.93 -6.33
CA ILE A 500 -25.92 -11.67 -5.45
C ILE A 500 -26.70 -12.40 -4.34
N SER A 501 -27.61 -11.70 -3.67
CA SER A 501 -28.44 -12.28 -2.61
C SER A 501 -29.22 -13.49 -3.11
N ASN A 502 -29.93 -13.36 -4.23
CA ASN A 502 -30.74 -14.43 -4.80
C ASN A 502 -29.89 -15.65 -5.18
N ARG A 503 -28.74 -15.42 -5.83
CA ARG A 503 -27.84 -16.51 -6.22
C ARG A 503 -27.30 -17.23 -4.98
N ILE A 504 -26.79 -16.50 -3.99
CA ILE A 504 -26.28 -17.10 -2.75
C ILE A 504 -27.35 -17.95 -2.07
N THR A 505 -28.58 -17.44 -1.88
CA THR A 505 -29.63 -18.20 -1.18
C THR A 505 -30.18 -19.37 -1.98
N ASN A 506 -30.08 -19.36 -3.31
CA ASN A 506 -30.61 -20.42 -4.16
C ASN A 506 -29.57 -21.51 -4.47
N GLU A 507 -28.28 -21.14 -4.56
CA GLU A 507 -27.20 -22.03 -5.00
C GLU A 507 -26.37 -22.59 -3.83
N VAL A 508 -26.35 -21.92 -2.67
CA VAL A 508 -25.54 -22.32 -1.51
C VAL A 508 -26.42 -22.98 -0.44
N GLU A 509 -26.40 -24.31 -0.43
CA GLU A 509 -27.08 -25.09 0.61
C GLU A 509 -26.59 -24.68 2.01
N GLY A 510 -27.53 -24.51 2.94
CA GLY A 510 -27.24 -24.07 4.31
C GLY A 510 -27.19 -22.56 4.52
N VAL A 511 -27.32 -21.73 3.47
CA VAL A 511 -27.45 -20.26 3.58
C VAL A 511 -28.85 -19.84 3.21
N ASN A 512 -29.51 -19.01 4.04
CA ASN A 512 -30.87 -18.54 3.77
C ASN A 512 -31.10 -17.04 3.97
N ARG A 513 -30.03 -16.29 4.20
CA ARG A 513 -30.10 -14.86 4.37
C ARG A 513 -28.80 -14.21 3.94
N VAL A 514 -28.90 -13.08 3.27
CA VAL A 514 -27.77 -12.23 2.91
C VAL A 514 -28.02 -10.84 3.49
N VAL A 515 -26.98 -10.23 4.04
CA VAL A 515 -27.00 -8.87 4.58
C VAL A 515 -25.82 -8.07 4.04
N LEU A 516 -25.95 -6.74 4.02
CA LEU A 516 -24.90 -5.82 3.60
C LEU A 516 -24.38 -5.05 4.82
N ASP A 517 -23.07 -4.99 4.97
CA ASP A 517 -22.43 -4.16 6.00
C ASP A 517 -22.16 -2.75 5.47
N VAL A 518 -22.84 -1.77 6.07
CA VAL A 518 -22.81 -0.35 5.72
C VAL A 518 -22.01 0.50 6.72
N THR A 519 -21.09 -0.13 7.46
CA THR A 519 -20.28 0.53 8.49
C THR A 519 -18.97 1.06 7.89
N SER A 520 -18.61 2.33 8.05
CA SER A 520 -17.29 2.82 7.59
C SER A 520 -16.16 2.39 8.55
N LYS A 521 -14.91 2.49 8.09
CA LYS A 521 -13.70 2.43 8.93
C LYS A 521 -13.13 3.84 9.08
N PRO A 522 -13.22 4.46 10.28
CA PRO A 522 -13.90 4.03 11.53
C PRO A 522 -15.44 4.17 11.49
N PRO A 523 -16.22 3.54 12.42
CA PRO A 523 -15.78 2.83 13.62
C PRO A 523 -15.50 1.33 13.43
N GLY A 524 -15.90 0.74 12.31
CA GLY A 524 -15.66 -0.67 12.03
C GLY A 524 -14.25 -0.94 11.48
N THR A 525 -13.95 -2.22 11.27
CA THR A 525 -12.80 -2.67 10.47
C THR A 525 -13.27 -3.16 9.09
N ILE A 526 -12.33 -3.50 8.20
CA ILE A 526 -12.69 -4.06 6.88
C ILE A 526 -13.11 -5.52 7.03
N GLU A 527 -12.28 -6.34 7.67
CA GLU A 527 -12.61 -7.71 8.06
C GLU A 527 -13.44 -7.70 9.38
N TRP A 528 -14.21 -8.76 9.63
CA TRP A 528 -15.08 -8.89 10.82
C TRP A 528 -14.40 -9.50 12.06
N GLU A 529 -13.18 -10.03 11.90
CA GLU A 529 -12.32 -10.64 12.93
C GLU A 529 -10.84 -10.35 12.65
#